data_AF-A0A227IZD7-F1
#
_entry.id   AF-A0A227IZD7-F1
#
_cell.length_a   1.000
_cell.length_b   1.000
_cell.length_c   1.000
_cell.angle_alpha   90.00
_cell.angle_beta   90.00
_cell.angle_gamma   90.00
#
_symmetry.space_group_name_H-M   'P 1'
#
loop_
_entity.id
_entity.type
_entity.pdbx_description
1 polymer ?
#
loop_
_entity_poly.entity_id
_entity_poly.type
_entity_poly.pdbx_seq_one_letter_code
_entity_poly.pdbx_strand_id
1 'polypeptide(L)'
;EWQQAEIVRPVEEGVDTSNKLEFMDVSYRSKTGLNLRSKPSVESTKLGQLEKGEVFNALARVEGEPWILVEQKGVIKGYVHQDYVRSN
;
A
#
# COMPACT_ATOMS: atom_id res chain seq x y z
N GLU A 1 -19.84 -27.77 -5.72
CA GLU A 1 -18.58 -27.18 -6.21
C GLU A 1 -18.23 -25.98 -5.34
N TRP A 2 -17.07 -26.01 -4.69
CA TRP A 2 -16.51 -24.80 -4.09
C TRP A 2 -15.93 -24.00 -5.25
N GLN A 3 -16.68 -23.01 -5.73
CA GLN A 3 -16.14 -22.05 -6.67
C GLN A 3 -14.94 -21.42 -5.99
N GLN A 4 -13.76 -21.59 -6.59
CA GLN A 4 -12.57 -20.84 -6.21
C GLN A 4 -12.93 -19.38 -6.43
N ALA A 5 -13.40 -18.71 -5.37
CA ALA A 5 -13.44 -17.27 -5.34
C ALA A 5 -11.97 -16.87 -5.43
N GLU A 6 -11.55 -16.52 -6.64
CA GLU A 6 -10.29 -15.84 -6.88
C GLU A 6 -10.27 -14.70 -5.86
N ILE A 7 -9.43 -14.79 -4.83
CA ILE A 7 -9.41 -13.81 -3.73
C ILE A 7 -8.75 -12.56 -4.31
N VAL A 8 -9.51 -11.84 -5.14
CA VAL A 8 -9.15 -10.52 -5.60
C VAL A 8 -9.26 -9.63 -4.38
N ARG A 9 -8.11 -9.20 -3.86
CA ARG A 9 -8.08 -8.29 -2.73
C ARG A 9 -8.87 -7.02 -3.13
N PRO A 10 -9.87 -6.60 -2.36
CA PRO A 10 -10.57 -5.35 -2.64
C PRO A 10 -9.57 -4.18 -2.64
N VAL A 11 -9.80 -3.24 -3.54
CA VAL A 11 -8.98 -2.04 -3.71
C VAL A 11 -9.80 -0.83 -3.30
N GLU A 12 -9.23 0.04 -2.46
CA GLU A 12 -9.84 1.31 -2.08
C GLU A 12 -10.09 2.16 -3.34
N GLU A 13 -11.24 2.82 -3.40
CA GLU A 13 -11.64 3.61 -4.56
C GLU A 13 -10.57 4.65 -4.91
N GLY A 14 -10.15 4.67 -6.18
CA GLY A 14 -9.16 5.62 -6.69
C GLY A 14 -7.69 5.20 -6.54
N VAL A 15 -7.37 4.04 -5.94
CA VAL A 15 -6.00 3.52 -5.99
C VAL A 15 -5.68 2.97 -7.37
N ASP A 16 -4.61 3.48 -7.97
CA ASP A 16 -4.12 3.05 -9.28
C ASP A 16 -3.14 1.88 -9.13
N THR A 17 -3.50 0.69 -9.61
CA THR A 17 -2.64 -0.51 -9.55
C THR A 17 -1.99 -0.87 -10.89
N SER A 18 -1.99 0.05 -11.87
CA SER A 18 -1.41 -0.18 -13.20
C SER A 18 0.12 -0.15 -13.26
N ASN A 19 0.78 0.29 -12.18
CA ASN A 19 2.24 0.33 -12.09
C ASN A 19 2.85 -1.07 -12.09
N LYS A 20 4.12 -1.19 -12.48
CA LYS A 20 4.84 -2.45 -12.32
C LYS A 20 5.18 -2.65 -10.84
N LEU A 21 4.64 -3.73 -10.26
CA LEU A 21 4.73 -4.03 -8.85
C LEU A 21 5.58 -5.27 -8.60
N GLU A 22 6.46 -5.20 -7.60
CA GLU A 22 7.20 -6.34 -7.07
C GLU A 22 6.60 -6.72 -5.73
N PHE A 23 5.96 -7.90 -5.68
CA PHE A 23 5.31 -8.40 -4.47
C PHE A 23 6.32 -8.65 -3.34
N MET A 24 5.93 -8.28 -2.13
CA MET A 24 6.74 -8.43 -0.93
C MET A 24 5.98 -9.16 0.18
N ASP A 25 4.75 -8.72 0.47
CA ASP A 25 3.88 -9.28 1.53
C ASP A 25 4.58 -9.34 2.91
N VAL A 26 5.14 -8.20 3.34
CA VAL A 26 5.91 -8.08 4.59
C VAL A 26 5.29 -7.02 5.51
N SER A 27 5.29 -7.29 6.81
CA SER A 27 4.83 -6.32 7.81
C SER A 27 5.79 -5.13 7.94
N TYR A 28 5.24 -3.92 7.78
CA TYR A 28 5.96 -2.66 7.92
C TYR A 28 5.30 -1.78 8.99
N ARG A 29 6.05 -0.79 9.44
CA ARG A 29 5.61 0.22 10.41
C ARG A 29 5.92 1.61 9.92
N SER A 30 4.95 2.52 10.09
CA SER A 30 5.15 3.94 9.81
C SER A 30 6.04 4.61 10.87
N LYS A 31 7.00 5.43 10.43
CA LYS A 31 7.88 6.21 11.32
C LYS A 31 7.25 7.53 11.78
N THR A 32 6.23 8.01 11.07
CA THR A 32 5.53 9.31 11.28
C THR A 32 4.06 9.22 10.85
N GLY A 33 3.29 10.29 10.95
CA GLY A 33 2.02 10.39 10.24
C GLY A 33 2.27 10.46 8.74
N LEU A 34 1.70 9.54 7.96
CA LEU A 34 2.04 9.37 6.54
C LEU A 34 0.81 9.24 5.65
N ASN A 35 0.71 10.06 4.61
CA ASN A 35 -0.46 10.05 3.72
C ASN A 35 -0.48 8.78 2.85
N LEU A 36 -1.64 8.14 2.77
CA LEU A 36 -1.95 7.12 1.78
C LEU A 36 -2.40 7.82 0.49
N ARG A 37 -1.72 7.50 -0.61
CA ARG A 37 -1.91 8.18 -1.89
C ARG A 37 -2.44 7.24 -2.97
N SER A 38 -3.20 7.80 -3.91
CA SER A 38 -3.78 7.05 -5.03
C SER A 38 -2.75 6.50 -6.01
N LYS A 39 -1.61 7.17 -6.16
CA LYS A 39 -0.52 6.82 -7.09
C LYS A 39 0.83 6.95 -6.39
N PRO A 40 1.92 6.37 -6.95
CA PRO A 40 3.28 6.61 -6.48
C PRO A 40 3.78 8.03 -6.80
N SER A 41 3.08 9.05 -6.29
CA SER A 41 3.45 10.45 -6.52
C SER A 41 2.99 11.33 -5.35
N VAL A 42 3.82 12.30 -4.99
CA VAL A 42 3.52 13.31 -3.97
C VAL A 42 2.45 14.33 -4.42
N GLU A 43 2.11 14.34 -5.71
CA GLU A 43 1.05 15.20 -6.26
C GLU A 43 -0.29 14.47 -6.40
N SER A 44 -0.34 13.16 -6.13
CA SER A 44 -1.58 12.39 -6.29
C SER A 44 -2.54 12.61 -5.12
N THR A 45 -3.82 12.31 -5.35
CA THR A 45 -4.88 12.42 -4.35
C THR A 45 -4.52 11.66 -3.07
N LYS A 46 -4.71 12.34 -1.93
CA LYS A 46 -4.67 11.71 -0.60
C LYS A 46 -5.97 10.94 -0.39
N LEU A 47 -5.87 9.63 -0.22
CA LEU A 47 -7.00 8.74 0.06
C LEU A 47 -7.18 8.50 1.57
N GLY A 48 -6.10 8.64 2.33
CA GLY A 48 -6.11 8.43 3.77
C GLY A 48 -4.78 8.77 4.42
N GLN A 49 -4.56 8.27 5.62
CA GLN A 49 -3.34 8.49 6.37
C GLN A 49 -3.09 7.34 7.35
N LEU A 50 -1.82 6.97 7.49
CA LEU A 50 -1.30 6.13 8.57
C LEU A 50 -0.86 7.01 9.74
N GLU A 51 -1.12 6.55 10.95
CA GLU A 51 -0.61 7.15 12.17
C GLU A 51 0.86 6.76 12.42
N LYS A 52 1.55 7.56 13.25
CA LYS A 52 2.92 7.24 13.66
C LYS A 52 2.95 5.93 14.43
N GLY A 53 3.79 5.00 13.99
CA GLY A 53 3.92 3.70 14.62
C GLY A 53 2.84 2.71 14.17
N GLU A 54 1.90 3.09 13.31
CA GLU A 54 0.92 2.18 12.77
C GLU A 54 1.59 1.07 11.95
N VAL A 55 1.14 -0.16 12.17
CA VAL A 55 1.61 -1.36 11.45
C VAL A 55 0.66 -1.63 10.29
N PHE A 56 1.23 -1.93 9.14
CA PHE A 56 0.49 -2.26 7.92
C PHE A 56 1.21 -3.36 7.15
N ASN A 57 0.53 -3.95 6.17
CA ASN A 57 1.16 -4.91 5.27
C ASN A 57 1.70 -4.18 4.04
N ALA A 58 2.99 -4.31 3.77
CA ALA A 58 3.62 -3.86 2.54
C ALA A 58 3.43 -4.95 1.47
N LEU A 59 2.32 -4.86 0.73
CA LEU A 59 1.93 -5.88 -0.23
C LEU A 59 2.93 -5.96 -1.39
N ALA A 60 3.33 -4.82 -1.92
CA ALA A 60 4.26 -4.71 -3.03
C ALA A 60 5.02 -3.38 -3.01
N ARG A 61 6.13 -3.30 -3.73
CA ARG A 61 6.81 -2.05 -4.06
C ARG A 61 6.67 -1.74 -5.55
N VAL A 62 6.73 -0.47 -5.91
CA VAL A 62 6.79 -0.05 -7.31
C VAL A 62 8.20 -0.29 -7.82
N GLU A 63 8.35 -1.02 -8.92
CA GLU A 63 9.66 -1.31 -9.49
C GLU A 63 10.36 -0.01 -9.91
N GLY A 64 11.58 0.21 -9.42
CA GLY A 64 12.38 1.40 -9.76
C GLY A 64 11.96 2.69 -9.05
N GLU A 65 10.95 2.66 -8.18
CA GLU A 65 10.47 3.84 -7.46
C GLU A 65 10.35 3.61 -5.94
N PRO A 66 10.53 4.65 -5.10
CA PRO A 66 10.53 4.52 -3.64
C PRO A 66 9.11 4.50 -3.04
N TRP A 67 8.21 3.70 -3.61
CA TRP A 67 6.81 3.61 -3.19
C TRP A 67 6.39 2.19 -2.83
N ILE A 68 5.61 2.09 -1.75
CA ILE A 68 5.10 0.83 -1.21
C ILE A 68 3.57 0.87 -1.28
N LEU A 69 3.00 -0.18 -1.86
CA LEU A 69 1.57 -0.44 -1.86
C LEU A 69 1.17 -1.04 -0.50
N VAL A 70 0.25 -0.34 0.17
CA VAL A 70 -0.25 -0.67 1.50
C VAL A 70 -1.50 -1.50 1.40
N GLU A 71 -1.53 -2.57 2.18
CA GLU A 71 -2.73 -3.37 2.45
C GLU A 71 -3.04 -3.37 3.94
N GLN A 72 -4.32 -3.22 4.27
CA GLN A 72 -4.84 -3.36 5.63
C GLN A 72 -6.16 -4.13 5.62
N LYS A 73 -6.25 -5.17 6.45
CA LYS A 73 -7.46 -5.99 6.64
C LYS A 73 -8.00 -6.60 5.33
N GLY A 74 -7.09 -7.01 4.44
CA GLY A 74 -7.37 -7.55 3.12
C GLY A 74 -7.62 -6.51 2.03
N VAL A 75 -7.60 -5.20 2.35
CA VAL A 75 -7.93 -4.12 1.42
C VAL A 75 -6.68 -3.35 1.02
N ILE A 76 -6.45 -3.17 -0.28
CA ILE A 76 -5.39 -2.29 -0.79
C ILE A 76 -5.81 -0.83 -0.54
N LYS A 77 -5.06 -0.10 0.29
CA LYS A 77 -5.40 1.25 0.76
C LYS A 77 -4.74 2.39 0.00
N GLY A 78 -3.66 2.10 -0.74
CA GLY A 78 -2.92 3.09 -1.52
C GLY A 78 -1.41 3.01 -1.29
N TYR A 79 -0.70 4.06 -1.67
CA TYR A 79 0.76 4.10 -1.68
C TYR A 79 1.32 4.99 -0.57
N VAL A 80 2.48 4.59 -0.05
CA VAL A 80 3.30 5.37 0.88
C VAL A 80 4.75 5.40 0.43
N HIS A 81 5.47 6.47 0.80
CA HIS A 81 6.87 6.62 0.43
C HIS A 81 7.78 5.83 1.37
N GLN A 82 8.72 5.07 0.81
CA GLN A 82 9.57 4.11 1.51
C GLN A 82 10.40 4.75 2.63
N ASP A 83 10.88 5.99 2.43
CA ASP A 83 11.69 6.70 3.42
C ASP A 83 10.99 6.98 4.75
N TYR A 84 9.66 6.86 4.82
CA TYR A 84 8.89 7.09 6.05
C TYR A 84 8.40 5.82 6.72
N VAL A 85 8.82 4.65 6.24
CA VAL A 85 8.44 3.36 6.79
C VAL A 85 9.68 2.51 7.07
N ARG A 86 9.49 1.41 7.79
CA ARG A 86 10.53 0.40 8.07
C ARG A 86 9.88 -0.97 8.19
N SER A 87 10.62 -2.04 7.88
CA SER A 87 10.18 -3.40 8.23
C SER A 87 9.98 -3.48 9.74
N ASN A 88 8.90 -4.14 10.17
CA ASN A 88 8.59 -4.28 11.59
C ASN A 88 9.51 -5.26 12.30
#